data_AF-A0A7X4W3Q2-F1
#
_entry.id   AF-A0A7X4W3Q2-F1
#
_cell.length_a   1.000
_cell.length_b   1.000
_cell.length_c   1.000
_cell.angle_alpha   90.00
_cell.angle_beta   90.00
_cell.angle_gamma   90.00
#
_symmetry.space_group_name_H-M   'P 1'
#
loop_
_entity.id
_entity.type
_entity.pdbx_description
1 polymer ?
#
loop_
_entity_poly.entity_id
_entity_poly.type
_entity_poly.pdbx_seq_one_letter_code
_entity_poly.pdbx_strand_id
1 'polypeptide(L)'
;MQDMQLLEEGLSLMALGMGFVFVFLTLLVIVTTLMSKIIGRFFPEPVAPPVPARGRGAAPQDDDVMVAISAAVHHYRRRHRR
;
A
#
# COMPACT_ATOMS: atom_id res chain seq x y z
N MET A 1 -2.59 -53.22 -15.33
CA MET A 1 -3.86 -52.46 -15.54
C MET A 1 -4.34 -51.81 -14.24
N GLN A 2 -4.16 -52.46 -13.07
CA GLN A 2 -4.48 -51.86 -11.76
C GLN A 2 -3.57 -50.67 -11.38
N ASP A 3 -2.30 -50.68 -11.77
CA ASP A 3 -1.36 -49.59 -11.44
C ASP A 3 -1.76 -48.25 -12.06
N MET A 4 -2.34 -48.29 -13.28
CA MET A 4 -2.87 -47.10 -13.95
C MET A 4 -4.03 -46.50 -13.15
N GLN A 5 -4.90 -47.34 -12.57
CA GLN A 5 -6.04 -46.89 -11.78
C GLN A 5 -5.60 -46.21 -10.48
N LEU A 6 -4.62 -46.79 -9.78
CA LEU A 6 -4.05 -46.19 -8.57
C LEU A 6 -3.38 -44.85 -8.86
N LEU A 7 -2.71 -44.74 -10.01
CA LEU A 7 -2.02 -43.52 -10.41
C LEU A 7 -3.02 -42.42 -10.78
N GLU A 8 -4.11 -42.73 -11.48
CA GLU A 8 -5.20 -41.78 -11.73
C GLU A 8 -5.92 -41.34 -10.45
N GLU A 9 -6.14 -42.27 -9.52
CA GLU A 9 -6.76 -41.97 -8.23
C GLU A 9 -5.87 -41.06 -7.37
N GLY A 10 -4.55 -41.31 -7.36
CA GLY A 10 -3.57 -40.42 -6.74
C GLY A 10 -3.51 -39.04 -7.41
N LEU A 11 -3.62 -38.98 -8.73
CA LEU A 11 -3.63 -37.71 -9.48
C LEU A 11 -4.90 -36.89 -9.16
N SER A 12 -6.05 -37.55 -9.08
CA SER A 12 -7.32 -36.96 -8.68
C SER A 12 -7.27 -36.41 -7.25
N LEU A 13 -6.71 -37.19 -6.31
CA LEU A 13 -6.50 -36.76 -4.92
C LEU A 13 -5.57 -35.55 -4.83
N MET A 14 -4.47 -35.53 -5.60
CA MET A 14 -3.58 -34.36 -5.67
C MET A 14 -4.29 -33.14 -6.22
N ALA A 15 -5.04 -33.28 -7.32
CA ALA A 15 -5.77 -32.17 -7.92
C ALA A 15 -6.81 -31.59 -6.95
N LEU A 16 -7.53 -32.45 -6.23
CA LEU A 16 -8.54 -32.05 -5.25
C LEU A 16 -7.89 -31.36 -4.03
N GLY A 17 -6.79 -31.92 -3.51
CA GLY A 17 -6.03 -31.33 -2.41
C GLY A 17 -5.43 -29.97 -2.77
N MET A 18 -4.80 -29.86 -3.95
CA MET A 18 -4.24 -28.61 -4.45
C MET A 18 -5.32 -27.56 -4.73
N GLY A 19 -6.47 -27.97 -5.26
CA GLY A 19 -7.62 -27.10 -5.48
C GLY A 19 -8.18 -26.55 -4.17
N PHE A 20 -8.35 -27.40 -3.15
CA PHE A 20 -8.82 -26.97 -1.83
C PHE A 20 -7.87 -25.97 -1.18
N VAL A 21 -6.56 -26.24 -1.21
CA VAL A 21 -5.53 -25.32 -0.69
C VAL A 21 -5.59 -23.99 -1.44
N PHE A 22 -5.71 -24.00 -2.77
CA PHE A 22 -5.80 -22.79 -3.56
C PHE A 22 -7.02 -21.93 -3.18
N VAL A 23 -8.19 -22.55 -3.04
CA VAL A 23 -9.42 -21.86 -2.61
C VAL A 23 -9.25 -21.30 -1.19
N PHE A 24 -8.69 -22.08 -0.28
CA PHE A 24 -8.47 -21.67 1.11
C PHE A 24 -7.52 -20.46 1.20
N LEU A 25 -6.39 -20.50 0.49
CA LEU A 25 -5.45 -19.39 0.44
C LEU A 25 -6.08 -18.15 -0.20
N THR A 26 -6.83 -18.31 -1.29
CA THR A 26 -7.56 -17.20 -1.93
C THR A 26 -8.53 -16.55 -0.95
N LEU A 27 -9.29 -17.35 -0.21
CA LEU A 27 -10.19 -16.87 0.84
C LEU A 27 -9.43 -16.12 1.93
N LEU A 28 -8.31 -16.65 2.40
CA LEU A 28 -7.45 -15.96 3.38
C LEU A 28 -6.97 -14.60 2.85
N VAL A 29 -6.53 -14.52 1.60
CA VAL A 29 -6.11 -13.24 1.00
C VAL A 29 -7.27 -12.25 0.92
N ILE A 30 -8.48 -12.70 0.57
CA ILE A 30 -9.66 -11.84 0.53
C ILE A 30 -9.96 -11.29 1.92
N VAL A 31 -9.94 -12.14 2.95
CA VAL A 31 -10.22 -11.74 4.34
C VAL A 31 -9.17 -10.76 4.86
N THR A 32 -7.89 -11.03 4.64
CA THR A 32 -6.82 -10.11 5.07
C THR A 32 -6.86 -8.78 4.31
N THR A 33 -7.19 -8.81 3.02
CA THR A 33 -7.41 -7.60 2.22
C THR A 33 -8.60 -6.79 2.73
N LEU A 34 -9.70 -7.46 3.07
CA LEU A 34 -10.88 -6.81 3.65
C LEU A 34 -10.53 -6.17 5.00
N MET A 35 -9.82 -6.90 5.88
CA MET A 35 -9.30 -6.33 7.12
C MET A 35 -8.42 -5.11 6.87
N SER A 36 -7.48 -5.19 5.93
CA SER A 36 -6.61 -4.06 5.56
C SER A 36 -7.41 -2.84 5.09
N LYS A 37 -8.45 -3.03 4.27
CA LYS A 37 -9.34 -1.95 3.80
C LYS A 37 -10.19 -1.37 4.93
N ILE A 38 -10.70 -2.21 5.83
CA ILE A 38 -11.47 -1.77 7.00
C ILE A 38 -10.57 -0.94 7.91
N ILE A 39 -9.38 -1.44 8.24
CA ILE A 39 -8.42 -0.73 9.08
C ILE A 39 -8.05 0.61 8.45
N GLY A 40 -7.67 0.65 7.17
CA GLY A 40 -7.34 1.92 6.50
C GLY A 40 -8.50 2.91 6.41
N ARG A 41 -9.76 2.44 6.44
CA ARG A 41 -10.95 3.30 6.36
C ARG A 41 -11.45 3.80 7.71
N PHE A 42 -11.33 2.99 8.77
CA PHE A 42 -11.83 3.29 10.12
C PHE A 42 -10.73 3.79 11.07
N PHE A 43 -9.49 3.37 10.86
CA PHE A 43 -8.28 3.83 11.54
C PHE A 43 -7.29 4.37 10.51
N PRO A 44 -7.59 5.52 9.87
CA PRO A 44 -6.60 6.16 9.01
C PRO A 44 -5.35 6.44 9.85
N GLU A 45 -4.25 5.73 9.56
CA GLU A 45 -2.95 6.11 10.10
C GLU A 45 -2.67 7.54 9.62
N PRO A 46 -2.26 8.45 10.53
CA PRO A 46 -1.77 9.75 10.12
C PRO A 46 -0.65 9.51 9.11
N VAL A 47 -0.87 9.96 7.89
CA VAL A 47 0.11 9.85 6.81
C VAL A 47 1.39 10.46 7.35
N ALA A 48 2.41 9.62 7.61
CA ALA A 48 3.73 10.14 7.91
C ALA A 48 4.08 11.08 6.75
N PRO A 49 4.50 12.32 7.03
CA PRO A 49 4.77 13.30 5.98
C PRO A 49 5.66 12.63 4.94
N PRO A 50 5.34 12.79 3.64
CA PRO A 50 6.06 12.10 2.59
C PRO A 50 7.54 12.39 2.77
N VAL A 51 8.31 11.36 3.15
CA VAL A 51 9.76 11.43 3.11
C VAL A 51 10.07 11.72 1.65
N PRO A 52 10.68 12.87 1.33
CA PRO A 52 10.87 13.25 -0.07
C PRO A 52 11.71 12.17 -0.72
N ALA A 53 11.07 11.34 -1.55
CA ALA A 53 11.76 10.48 -2.47
C ALA A 53 12.62 11.42 -3.31
N ARG A 54 13.95 11.27 -3.21
CA ARG A 54 14.91 12.10 -3.94
C ARG A 54 14.89 11.66 -5.41
N GLY A 55 13.76 11.90 -6.06
CA GLY A 55 13.54 11.79 -7.49
C GLY A 55 14.14 13.02 -8.16
N ARG A 56 15.18 12.78 -8.94
CA ARG A 56 15.89 13.79 -9.71
C ARG A 56 15.01 14.18 -10.91
N GLY A 57 14.39 15.37 -10.88
CA GLY A 57 13.77 15.93 -12.10
C GLY A 57 12.67 16.97 -11.89
N ALA A 58 13.05 18.24 -12.14
CA ALA A 58 12.26 19.37 -12.64
C ALA A 58 11.04 19.94 -11.83
N ALA A 59 11.34 21.06 -11.14
CA ALA A 59 10.52 22.27 -10.93
C ALA A 59 9.03 22.15 -10.50
N PRO A 60 8.79 22.16 -9.17
CA PRO A 60 7.89 23.13 -8.54
C PRO A 60 8.51 23.82 -7.30
N GLN A 61 9.79 23.56 -7.06
CA GLN A 61 10.47 23.91 -5.80
C GLN A 61 10.71 25.42 -5.64
N ASP A 62 10.91 26.16 -6.74
CA ASP A 62 11.14 27.60 -6.70
C ASP A 62 9.88 28.39 -6.28
N ASP A 63 8.70 27.97 -6.73
CA ASP A 63 7.43 28.63 -6.37
C ASP A 63 7.12 28.44 -4.88
N ASP A 64 7.29 27.23 -4.37
CA ASP A 64 7.05 26.92 -2.95
C ASP A 64 8.06 27.64 -2.03
N VAL A 65 9.33 27.72 -2.46
CA VAL A 65 10.35 28.50 -1.75
C VAL A 65 10.04 29.99 -1.79
N MET A 66 9.56 30.54 -2.91
CA MET A 66 9.17 31.94 -3.03
C MET A 66 7.97 32.27 -2.12
N VAL A 67 6.98 31.38 -2.04
CA VAL A 67 5.83 31.51 -1.13
C VAL A 67 6.30 31.49 0.33
N ALA A 68 7.17 30.56 0.70
CA ALA A 68 7.72 30.46 2.06
C ALA A 68 8.53 31.71 2.46
N ILE A 69 9.37 32.23 1.56
CA ILE A 69 10.16 33.45 1.79
C ILE A 69 9.24 34.67 1.93
N SER A 70 8.22 34.81 1.07
CA SER A 70 7.28 35.93 1.14
C SER A 70 6.49 35.95 2.46
N ALA A 71 6.05 34.78 2.94
CA ALA A 71 5.38 34.62 4.23
C ALA A 71 6.31 34.96 5.39
N ALA A 72 7.56 34.52 5.36
CA ALA A 72 8.57 34.82 6.38
C ALA A 72 8.87 36.32 6.48
N VAL A 73 9.03 37.01 5.35
CA VAL A 73 9.28 38.46 5.29
C VAL A 73 8.06 39.25 5.78
N HIS A 74 6.85 38.83 5.41
CA HIS A 74 5.61 39.45 5.93
C HIS A 74 5.48 39.29 7.45
N HIS A 75 5.79 38.11 7.97
CA HIS A 75 5.76 37.83 9.40
C HIS A 75 6.82 38.66 10.14
N TYR A 76 8.05 38.74 9.61
CA TYR A 76 9.12 39.57 10.16
C TYR A 76 8.74 41.04 10.22
N ARG A 77 8.23 41.62 9.11
CA ARG A 77 7.78 43.03 9.07
C ARG A 77 6.64 43.33 10.05
N ARG A 78 5.72 42.40 10.27
CA ARG A 78 4.65 42.56 11.27
C ARG A 78 5.19 42.51 12.69
N ARG A 79 6.20 41.66 12.94
CA ARG A 79 6.81 41.48 14.27
C ARG A 79 7.79 42.61 14.63
N HIS A 80 8.46 43.20 13.65
CA HIS A 80 9.44 44.29 13.84
C HIS A 80 8.88 45.72 13.67
N ARG A 81 7.56 45.88 13.44
CA ARG A 81 6.87 47.18 13.38
C ARG A 81 6.21 47.58 14.72
N ARG A 82 6.72 47.10 15.85
CA ARG A 82 6.38 47.61 17.18
C ARG A 82 7.63 48.14 17.86
#